data_AF-A0A7L8RPX7-F1
#
_entry.id   AF-A0A7L8RPX7-F1
#
_cell.length_a   1.000
_cell.length_b   1.000
_cell.length_c   1.000
_cell.angle_alpha   90.00
_cell.angle_beta   90.00
_cell.angle_gamma   90.00
#
_symmetry.space_group_name_H-M   'P 1'
#
loop_
_entity.id
_entity.type
_entity.pdbx_description
1 polymer ?
#
loop_
_entity_poly.entity_id
_entity_poly.type
_entity_poly.pdbx_seq_one_letter_code
_entity_poly.pdbx_strand_id
1 'polypeptide(L)'
;MRVTTKGQVTIPKEIRDRLGIEAGSEVDFVERADGAVELVRGTEPDMRAKALDRSLEDWFRRIEGTGDSNLTADDIMAMTRDRDVRDNH
;
A
#
# COMPACT_ATOMS: atom_id res chain seq x y z
N MET A 1 -5.15 3.48 -19.03
CA MET A 1 -6.31 4.15 -18.39
C MET A 1 -5.95 5.61 -18.19
N ARG A 2 -6.93 6.53 -18.20
CA ARG A 2 -6.67 7.97 -18.03
C ARG A 2 -7.14 8.41 -16.65
N VAL A 3 -6.30 9.18 -15.97
CA VAL A 3 -6.68 9.83 -14.70
C VAL A 3 -7.57 11.03 -15.03
N THR A 4 -8.67 11.19 -14.30
CA THR A 4 -9.54 12.36 -14.46
C THR A 4 -8.90 13.60 -13.83
N THR A 5 -9.45 14.79 -14.10
CA THR A 5 -8.99 16.04 -13.47
C THR A 5 -9.05 15.99 -11.93
N LYS A 6 -9.92 15.13 -11.37
CA LYS A 6 -10.08 14.93 -9.93
C LYS A 6 -9.19 13.81 -9.37
N GLY A 7 -8.22 13.30 -10.14
CA GLY A 7 -7.33 12.23 -9.69
C GLY A 7 -7.94 10.83 -9.67
N GLN A 8 -9.16 10.64 -10.22
CA GLN A 8 -9.81 9.33 -10.21
C GLN A 8 -9.34 8.46 -11.39
N VAL A 9 -9.22 7.16 -11.14
CA VAL A 9 -8.97 6.14 -12.18
C VAL A 9 -10.04 5.06 -12.10
N THR A 10 -10.49 4.58 -13.26
CA THR A 10 -11.47 3.49 -13.33
C THR A 10 -10.77 2.16 -13.10
N ILE A 11 -11.30 1.30 -12.22
CA ILE A 11 -10.83 -0.08 -12.08
C ILE A 11 -11.50 -0.95 -13.16
N PRO A 12 -10.75 -1.68 -14.02
CA PRO A 12 -11.34 -2.54 -15.04
C PRO A 12 -12.23 -3.62 -14.42
N LYS A 13 -13.28 -4.05 -15.13
CA LYS A 13 -14.24 -5.06 -14.63
C LYS A 13 -13.54 -6.33 -14.16
N GLU A 14 -12.61 -6.86 -14.96
CA GLU A 14 -11.88 -8.09 -14.64
C GLU A 14 -11.11 -7.99 -13.31
N ILE A 15 -10.57 -6.81 -12.99
CA ILE A 15 -9.85 -6.57 -11.74
C ILE A 15 -10.83 -6.46 -10.57
N ARG A 16 -11.97 -5.78 -10.76
CA ARG A 16 -13.03 -5.71 -9.73
C ARG A 16 -13.56 -7.09 -9.38
N ASP A 17 -13.86 -7.90 -10.39
CA ASP A 17 -14.43 -9.24 -10.20
C ASP A 17 -13.42 -10.16 -9.47
N ARG A 18 -12.13 -10.08 -9.83
CA ARG A 18 -11.05 -10.83 -9.16
C ARG A 18 -10.83 -10.40 -7.71
N LEU A 19 -10.94 -9.11 -7.42
CA LEU A 19 -10.72 -8.56 -6.08
C LEU A 19 -12.01 -8.49 -5.25
N GLY A 20 -13.17 -8.87 -5.80
CA GLY A 20 -14.47 -8.75 -5.13
C GLY A 20 -14.82 -7.30 -4.75
N ILE A 21 -14.45 -6.33 -5.61
CA ILE A 21 -14.72 -4.91 -5.42
C ILE A 21 -16.06 -4.56 -6.05
N GLU A 22 -17.00 -4.16 -5.21
CA GLU A 22 -18.33 -3.69 -5.60
C GLU A 22 -18.48 -2.19 -5.35
N ALA A 23 -19.59 -1.60 -5.82
CA ALA A 23 -19.89 -0.21 -5.52
C ALA A 23 -19.98 0.01 -3.99
N GLY A 24 -19.22 0.96 -3.47
CA GLY A 24 -19.12 1.22 -2.02
C GLY A 24 -18.08 0.37 -1.28
N SER A 25 -17.34 -0.50 -1.97
CA SER A 25 -16.18 -1.18 -1.37
C SER A 25 -15.06 -0.20 -1.07
N GLU A 26 -14.48 -0.31 0.12
CA GLU A 26 -13.24 0.38 0.48
C GLU A 26 -12.04 -0.33 -0.16
N VAL A 27 -11.07 0.45 -0.59
CA VAL A 27 -9.82 -0.02 -1.19
C VAL A 27 -8.67 0.81 -0.66
N ASP A 28 -7.53 0.16 -0.43
CA ASP A 28 -6.28 0.81 -0.05
C ASP A 28 -5.27 0.72 -1.19
N PHE A 29 -4.42 1.73 -1.27
CA PHE A 29 -3.26 1.76 -2.17
C PHE A 29 -1.99 1.55 -1.34
N VAL A 30 -1.20 0.54 -1.70
CA VAL A 30 0.03 0.19 -1.01
C VAL A 30 1.19 0.37 -1.97
N GLU A 31 2.14 1.23 -1.59
CA GLU A 31 3.37 1.43 -2.36
C GLU A 31 4.37 0.32 -2.02
N ARG A 32 4.92 -0.29 -3.06
CA ARG A 32 6.03 -1.24 -2.99
C ARG A 32 7.38 -0.53 -3.03
N ALA A 33 8.42 -1.23 -2.58
CA ALA A 33 9.78 -0.72 -2.57
C ALA A 33 10.38 -0.45 -3.97
N ASP A 34 9.79 -1.02 -5.04
CA ASP A 34 10.16 -0.78 -6.43
C ASP A 34 9.41 0.41 -7.06
N GLY A 35 8.56 1.10 -6.28
CA GLY A 35 7.74 2.22 -6.73
C GLY A 35 6.44 1.80 -7.42
N ALA A 36 6.12 0.50 -7.47
CA ALA A 36 4.81 0.04 -7.91
C ALA A 36 3.75 0.32 -6.84
N VAL A 37 2.50 0.54 -7.27
CA VAL A 37 1.36 0.71 -6.37
C VAL A 37 0.41 -0.48 -6.53
N GLU A 38 0.16 -1.18 -5.43
CA GLU A 38 -0.83 -2.26 -5.36
C GLU A 38 -2.17 -1.73 -4.85
N LEU A 39 -3.26 -2.22 -5.45
CA LEU A 39 -4.62 -2.00 -4.97
C LEU A 39 -5.07 -3.20 -4.15
N VAL A 40 -5.45 -2.98 -2.89
CA VAL A 40 -5.96 -4.02 -2.00
C VAL A 40 -7.38 -3.68 -1.54
N ARG A 41 -8.19 -4.70 -1.26
CA ARG A 41 -9.56 -4.53 -0.75
C ARG A 41 -9.51 -4.22 0.74
N GLY A 42 -10.13 -3.12 1.18
CA GLY A 42 -10.03 -2.58 2.54
C GLY A 42 -10.93 -3.24 3.60
N THR A 43 -11.47 -4.44 3.35
CA THR A 43 -12.56 -5.01 4.18
C THR A 43 -12.12 -5.98 5.27
N GLU A 44 -10.83 -6.31 5.40
CA GLU A 44 -10.36 -7.20 6.45
C GLU A 44 -9.12 -6.65 7.17
N PRO A 45 -9.12 -6.54 8.52
CA PRO A 45 -7.92 -6.23 9.30
C PRO A 45 -6.75 -7.15 8.92
N ASP A 46 -7.06 -8.40 8.59
CA ASP A 46 -6.11 -9.42 8.17
C ASP A 46 -5.46 -9.12 6.82
N MET A 47 -6.16 -8.49 5.88
CA MET A 47 -5.60 -8.15 4.56
C MET A 47 -4.68 -6.93 4.64
N ARG A 48 -5.03 -5.94 5.46
CA ARG A 48 -4.17 -4.77 5.73
C ARG A 48 -2.91 -5.17 6.50
N ALA A 49 -3.05 -6.06 7.49
CA ALA A 49 -1.90 -6.66 8.18
C ALA A 49 -1.01 -7.46 7.22
N LYS A 50 -1.59 -8.27 6.32
CA LYS A 50 -0.82 -9.00 5.29
C LYS A 50 -0.14 -8.10 4.27
N ALA A 51 -0.73 -6.95 3.94
CA ALA A 51 -0.09 -5.96 3.06
C ALA A 51 1.09 -5.29 3.77
N LEU A 52 0.94 -4.95 5.06
CA LEU A 52 2.01 -4.41 5.88
C LEU A 52 3.15 -5.43 6.05
N ASP A 53 2.83 -6.69 6.37
CA ASP A 53 3.79 -7.78 6.54
C ASP A 53 4.64 -7.99 5.27
N ARG A 54 3.99 -8.04 4.09
CA ARG A 54 4.70 -8.11 2.81
C ARG A 54 5.57 -6.88 2.53
N SER A 55 5.10 -5.68 2.89
CA SER A 55 5.90 -4.45 2.71
C SER A 55 7.15 -4.44 3.58
N LEU A 56 7.07 -5.02 4.80
CA LEU A 56 8.19 -5.18 5.69
C LEU A 56 9.17 -6.23 5.15
N GLU A 57 8.69 -7.38 4.72
CA GLU A 57 9.53 -8.43 4.09
C GLU A 57 10.28 -7.94 2.85
N ASP A 58 9.60 -7.21 1.95
CA ASP A 58 10.23 -6.67 0.74
C ASP A 58 11.28 -5.61 1.06
N TRP A 59 11.08 -4.83 2.12
CA TRP A 59 12.06 -3.87 2.62
C TRP A 59 13.25 -4.58 3.30
N PHE A 60 13.01 -5.60 4.13
CA PHE A 60 14.06 -6.46 4.69
C PHE A 60 14.92 -7.05 3.60
N ARG A 61 14.33 -7.58 2.52
CA ARG A 61 15.08 -8.12 1.38
C ARG A 61 15.95 -7.05 0.69
N ARG A 62 15.56 -5.78 0.74
CA ARG A 62 16.33 -4.67 0.15
C ARG A 62 17.57 -4.31 0.99
N ILE A 63 17.48 -4.43 2.31
CA ILE A 63 18.61 -4.17 3.23
C ILE A 63 19.45 -5.42 3.51
N GLU A 64 18.90 -6.61 3.26
CA GLU A 64 19.58 -7.90 3.41
C GLU A 64 20.64 -8.04 2.31
N GLY A 65 21.81 -7.47 2.58
CA GLY A 65 22.94 -7.40 1.66
C GLY A 65 23.71 -6.07 1.71
N THR A 66 23.12 -5.00 2.27
CA THR A 66 23.80 -3.70 2.39
C THR A 66 24.62 -3.53 3.67
N GLY A 67 24.62 -4.51 4.59
CA GLY A 67 25.43 -4.50 5.82
C GLY A 67 24.99 -3.46 6.87
N ASP A 68 23.97 -2.66 6.57
CA ASP A 68 23.40 -1.69 7.50
C ASP A 68 22.29 -2.37 8.30
N SER A 69 22.62 -2.80 9.52
CA SER A 69 21.76 -3.58 10.42
C SER A 69 21.07 -2.72 11.48
N ASN A 70 21.14 -1.39 11.35
CA ASN A 70 20.64 -0.48 12.38
C ASN A 70 19.20 -0.08 12.12
N LEU A 71 18.30 -1.03 12.31
CA LEU A 71 16.87 -0.84 12.31
C LEU A 71 16.38 -0.31 13.65
N THR A 72 15.89 0.93 13.68
CA THR A 72 15.29 1.48 14.89
C THR A 72 13.77 1.37 14.84
N ALA A 73 13.15 1.25 16.01
CA ALA A 73 11.69 1.34 16.13
C ALA A 73 11.14 2.67 15.59
N ASP A 74 11.97 3.71 15.54
CA ASP A 74 11.62 5.02 14.96
C ASP A 74 11.50 4.96 13.43
N ASP A 75 12.34 4.17 12.74
CA ASP A 75 12.23 3.96 11.29
C ASP A 75 10.92 3.26 10.93
N ILE A 76 10.54 2.24 11.72
CA ILE A 76 9.28 1.52 11.58
C ILE A 76 8.09 2.43 11.90
N MET A 77 8.19 3.22 12.99
CA MET A 77 7.14 4.17 13.38
C MET A 77 6.96 5.31 12.36
N ALA A 78 8.04 5.82 11.77
CA ALA A 78 8.00 6.86 10.74
C ALA A 78 7.23 6.40 9.51
N MET A 79 7.36 5.14 9.09
CA MET A 79 6.61 4.57 7.96
C MET A 79 5.11 4.44 8.23
N THR A 80 4.71 4.11 9.45
CA THR A 80 3.30 4.11 9.86
C THR A 80 2.73 5.52 10.06
N ARG A 81 3.57 6.52 10.39
CA ARG A 81 3.13 7.90 10.65
C ARG A 81 3.05 8.79 9.41
N ASP A 82 3.94 8.64 8.43
CA ASP A 82 3.95 9.54 7.26
C ASP A 82 2.83 9.25 6.24
N ARG A 83 1.92 8.33 6.57
CA ARG A 83 0.70 8.04 5.81
C ARG A 83 -0.58 8.55 6.48
N ASP A 84 -0.46 9.29 7.58
CA ASP A 84 -1.59 9.84 8.33
C ASP A 84 -1.67 11.38 8.30
N VAL A 85 -0.79 12.04 7.54
CA VAL A 85 -0.82 13.50 7.34
C VAL A 85 -0.30 13.87 5.95
N ARG A 86 -1.20 14.05 4.98
CA ARG A 86 -1.15 15.17 4.02
C ARG A 86 -2.42 15.27 3.14
N ASP A 87 -3.07 16.41 3.33
CA ASP A 87 -3.86 17.18 2.37
C ASP A 87 -5.33 16.82 2.11
N ASN A 88 -6.15 17.05 3.14
CA ASN A 88 -7.45 17.69 2.96
C ASN A 88 -7.27 19.22 3.06
N HIS A 89 -6.89 19.87 1.96
CA HIS A 89 -7.21 21.28 1.73
C HIS A 89 -7.53 21.54 0.26
#